data_AF-A0A950C803-F1
#
_entry.id   AF-A0A950C803-F1
#
_cell.length_a   1.000
_cell.length_b   1.000
_cell.length_c   1.000
_cell.angle_alpha   90.00
_cell.angle_beta   90.00
_cell.angle_gamma   90.00
#
_symmetry.space_group_name_H-M   'P 1'
#
loop_
_entity.id
_entity.type
_entity.pdbx_description
1 polymer ?
#
loop_
_entity_poly.entity_id
_entity_poly.type
_entity_poly.pdbx_seq_one_letter_code
_entity_poly.pdbx_strand_id
1 'polypeptide(L)'
;MTTDIEQPATRGFSARSALIFCVALAVYLVSTGFRDTVYNNHVLLAYAWLHGHIWIDGPPPGIDALPFQGHYYIIEGPFPAVLLLPFVAIFGLQTNQVILAAVCAAVAVAASDVLFARMGIESRLRAWLVAFFGFGTVLWWCEAFAAVWMLAHVVAVMFAMLALAEGFGKRRPILMAVLLSCMTLTRFPMVLAIVPLSYWLFGGDDVREARSSKAAWSFVLALVPLFVVYVAYNYARWHTFSDIGYTLWYHNDQVGEPTGPPFKLHYLPFNLYSFFFYPPAFMDDFPWLKPTSFGVALTFTSPALAIALLTSPRTREGLVFWSATILTAIP
;
A
#
# COMPACT_ATOMS: atom_id res chain seq x y z
N MET A 1 23.10 -5.16 -38.95
CA MET A 1 23.83 -5.07 -37.67
C MET A 1 22.79 -5.09 -36.57
N THR A 2 22.39 -6.28 -36.17
CA THR A 2 21.41 -6.52 -35.10
C THR A 2 22.08 -6.16 -33.80
N THR A 3 21.67 -5.05 -33.20
CA THR A 3 22.02 -4.74 -31.80
C THR A 3 21.37 -5.82 -30.95
N ASP A 4 22.17 -6.79 -30.51
CA ASP A 4 21.82 -7.67 -29.41
C ASP A 4 21.58 -6.77 -28.19
N ILE A 5 20.32 -6.44 -27.94
CA ILE A 5 19.88 -5.89 -26.68
C ILE A 5 20.11 -7.02 -25.68
N GLU A 6 21.25 -6.95 -25.00
CA GLU A 6 21.58 -7.78 -23.85
C GLU A 6 20.32 -7.88 -22.99
N GLN A 7 19.73 -9.08 -22.89
CA GLN A 7 18.59 -9.29 -22.01
C GLN A 7 19.04 -8.82 -20.62
N PRO A 8 18.37 -7.83 -20.00
CA PRO A 8 18.78 -7.36 -18.70
C PRO A 8 18.78 -8.56 -17.78
N ALA A 9 19.99 -8.98 -17.37
CA ALA A 9 20.16 -10.11 -16.47
C ALA A 9 19.14 -9.96 -15.34
N THR A 10 18.40 -11.02 -15.03
CA THR A 10 17.35 -11.02 -14.00
C THR A 10 18.00 -10.83 -12.62
N ARG A 11 18.48 -9.61 -12.35
CA ARG A 11 19.21 -9.26 -11.13
C ARG A 11 18.25 -9.51 -9.97
N GLY A 12 18.64 -10.50 -9.17
CA GLY A 12 17.93 -10.92 -7.98
C GLY A 12 18.21 -9.98 -6.82
N PHE A 13 17.72 -10.38 -5.64
CA PHE A 13 18.13 -9.76 -4.38
C PHE A 13 19.65 -9.88 -4.23
N SER A 14 20.31 -8.75 -3.92
CA SER A 14 21.77 -8.65 -3.88
C SER A 14 22.26 -8.23 -2.49
N ALA A 15 23.57 -8.35 -2.23
CA ALA A 15 24.17 -7.81 -1.00
C ALA A 15 23.89 -6.30 -0.82
N ARG A 16 23.80 -5.55 -1.93
CA ARG A 16 23.40 -4.14 -1.90
C ARG A 16 21.95 -3.97 -1.48
N SER A 17 21.03 -4.80 -1.98
CA SER A 17 19.61 -4.74 -1.59
C SER A 17 19.41 -5.15 -0.13
N ALA A 18 20.21 -6.09 0.38
CA ALA A 18 20.25 -6.44 1.81
C ALA A 18 20.77 -5.28 2.67
N LEU A 19 21.83 -4.61 2.24
CA LEU A 19 22.34 -3.42 2.93
C LEU A 19 21.29 -2.30 2.95
N ILE A 20 20.63 -2.04 1.81
CA ILE A 20 19.54 -1.07 1.72
C ILE A 20 18.41 -1.41 2.68
N PHE A 21 18.01 -2.68 2.75
CA PHE A 21 17.01 -3.16 3.72
C PHE A 21 17.44 -2.85 5.16
N CYS A 22 18.66 -3.24 5.56
CA CYS A 22 19.14 -3.03 6.93
C CYS A 22 19.25 -1.54 7.29
N VAL A 23 19.73 -0.70 6.37
CA VAL A 23 19.83 0.75 6.58
C VAL A 23 18.44 1.38 6.69
N ALA A 24 17.52 1.06 5.77
CA ALA A 24 16.16 1.57 5.81
C ALA A 24 15.45 1.15 7.10
N LEU A 25 15.55 -0.12 7.48
CA LEU A 25 14.98 -0.63 8.73
C LEU A 25 15.51 0.11 9.95
N ALA A 26 16.83 0.33 10.03
CA ALA A 26 17.43 1.06 11.13
C ALA A 26 16.93 2.51 11.20
N VAL A 27 16.85 3.22 10.07
CA VAL A 27 16.37 4.60 10.01
C VAL A 27 14.91 4.70 10.44
N TYR A 28 14.06 3.81 9.94
CA TYR A 28 12.63 3.74 10.27
C TYR A 28 12.41 3.45 11.76
N LEU A 29 13.05 2.39 12.29
CA LEU A 29 12.96 2.07 13.72
C LEU A 29 13.42 3.21 14.62
N VAL A 30 14.53 3.89 14.28
CA VAL A 30 15.00 5.05 15.05
C VAL A 30 14.01 6.22 14.96
N SER A 31 13.40 6.43 13.80
CA SER A 31 12.43 7.52 13.56
C SER A 31 11.14 7.35 14.35
N THR A 32 10.71 6.11 14.59
CA THR A 32 9.56 5.82 15.47
C THR A 32 9.87 6.04 16.96
N GLY A 33 11.16 6.16 17.31
CA GLY A 33 11.62 6.18 18.70
C GLY A 33 11.31 4.86 19.44
N PHE A 34 11.12 3.76 18.70
CA PHE A 34 10.71 2.45 19.22
C PHE A 34 9.40 2.50 20.04
N ARG A 35 8.53 3.48 19.73
CA ARG A 35 7.24 3.63 20.40
C ARG A 35 6.23 2.65 19.81
N ASP A 36 5.16 2.44 20.57
CA ASP A 36 3.96 1.75 20.09
C ASP A 36 2.87 2.79 19.75
N THR A 37 1.87 2.35 18.98
CA THR A 37 0.73 3.18 18.60
C THR A 37 -0.52 2.75 19.34
N VAL A 38 -1.32 3.72 19.78
CA VAL A 38 -2.64 3.45 20.36
C VAL A 38 -3.68 3.10 19.30
N TYR A 39 -3.41 3.42 18.03
CA TYR A 39 -4.28 3.17 16.88
C TYR A 39 -4.02 1.78 16.27
N ASN A 40 -4.13 0.74 17.09
CA ASN A 40 -3.66 -0.61 16.82
C ASN A 40 -4.77 -1.56 16.30
N ASN A 41 -5.70 -1.07 15.47
CA ASN A 41 -6.88 -1.82 15.05
C ASN A 41 -6.49 -3.20 14.48
N HIS A 42 -5.43 -3.30 13.68
CA HIS A 42 -5.02 -4.59 13.10
C HIS A 42 -4.52 -5.60 14.14
N VAL A 43 -3.93 -5.15 15.26
CA VAL A 43 -3.57 -6.02 16.40
C VAL A 43 -4.84 -6.52 17.08
N LEU A 44 -5.81 -5.64 17.33
CA LEU A 44 -7.10 -6.02 17.91
C LEU A 44 -7.85 -7.01 17.02
N LEU A 45 -7.83 -6.81 15.70
CA LEU A 45 -8.45 -7.71 14.74
C LEU A 45 -7.79 -9.09 14.72
N ALA A 46 -6.45 -9.13 14.65
CA ALA A 46 -5.69 -10.37 14.70
C ALA A 46 -5.92 -11.12 16.02
N TYR A 47 -6.01 -10.38 17.14
CA TYR A 47 -6.31 -10.95 18.45
C TYR A 47 -7.71 -11.56 18.47
N ALA A 48 -8.73 -10.87 17.97
CA ALA A 48 -10.09 -11.39 17.88
C ALA A 48 -10.14 -12.70 17.08
N TRP A 49 -9.47 -12.75 15.91
CA TRP A 49 -9.42 -13.96 15.09
C TRP A 49 -8.80 -15.15 15.81
N LEU A 50 -7.71 -14.92 16.55
CA LEU A 50 -7.06 -15.97 17.35
C LEU A 50 -7.96 -16.49 18.49
N HIS A 51 -8.95 -15.71 18.90
CA HIS A 51 -9.93 -16.09 19.93
C HIS A 51 -11.28 -16.56 19.34
N GLY A 52 -11.35 -16.78 18.02
CA GLY A 52 -12.51 -17.37 17.36
C GLY A 52 -13.63 -16.38 17.03
N HIS A 53 -13.35 -15.08 17.06
CA HIS A 53 -14.33 -14.04 16.77
C HIS A 53 -13.80 -13.09 15.68
N ILE A 54 -14.71 -12.41 14.98
CA ILE A 54 -14.37 -11.46 13.89
C ILE A 54 -14.74 -10.02 14.24
N TRP A 55 -15.08 -9.78 15.50
CA TRP A 55 -15.42 -8.50 16.09
C TRP A 55 -14.56 -8.23 17.32
N ILE A 56 -14.58 -6.99 17.79
CA ILE A 56 -13.98 -6.59 19.07
C ILE A 56 -15.10 -6.25 20.07
N ASP A 57 -14.85 -6.43 21.36
CA ASP A 57 -15.85 -6.23 22.42
C ASP A 57 -16.24 -4.76 22.60
N GLY A 58 -15.32 -3.84 22.27
CA GLY A 58 -15.54 -2.40 22.25
C GLY A 58 -14.28 -1.67 21.83
N PRO A 59 -14.38 -0.58 21.05
CA PRO A 59 -13.20 0.17 20.63
C PRO A 59 -12.63 0.97 21.81
N PRO A 60 -11.32 0.86 22.08
CA PRO A 60 -10.61 1.87 22.86
C PRO A 60 -10.80 3.28 22.26
N PRO A 61 -10.65 4.36 23.05
CA PRO A 61 -10.72 5.72 22.52
C PRO A 61 -9.77 5.93 21.33
N GLY A 62 -10.30 6.46 20.22
CA GLY A 62 -9.54 6.73 19.00
C GLY A 62 -9.44 5.54 18.02
N ILE A 63 -10.01 4.38 18.34
CA ILE A 63 -10.08 3.22 17.43
C ILE A 63 -11.34 3.32 16.57
N ASP A 64 -11.14 3.44 15.25
CA ASP A 64 -12.23 3.33 14.28
C ASP A 64 -12.80 1.91 14.26
N ALA A 65 -14.01 1.76 14.80
CA ALA A 65 -14.78 0.53 14.72
C ALA A 65 -16.25 0.84 14.49
N LEU A 66 -16.88 0.08 13.59
CA LEU A 66 -18.28 0.21 13.24
C LEU A 66 -19.14 -0.64 14.20
N PRO A 67 -20.04 -0.03 15.00
CA PRO A 67 -21.07 -0.79 15.70
C PRO A 67 -22.07 -1.39 14.71
N PHE A 68 -22.24 -2.71 14.74
CA PHE A 68 -23.19 -3.43 13.90
C PHE A 68 -23.72 -4.67 14.65
N GLN A 69 -25.05 -4.77 14.78
CA GLN A 69 -25.75 -5.90 15.41
C GLN A 69 -25.19 -6.34 16.78
N GLY A 70 -24.84 -5.38 17.64
CA GLY A 70 -24.35 -5.65 19.00
C GLY A 70 -22.85 -5.95 19.10
N HIS A 71 -22.11 -5.88 18.01
CA HIS A 71 -20.66 -6.06 17.94
C HIS A 71 -19.96 -4.86 17.31
N TYR A 72 -18.65 -4.73 17.51
CA TYR A 72 -17.84 -3.70 16.87
C TYR A 72 -16.89 -4.33 15.85
N TYR A 73 -16.91 -3.82 14.63
CA TYR A 73 -16.14 -4.36 13.52
C TYR A 73 -15.10 -3.36 13.04
N ILE A 74 -13.89 -3.86 12.80
CA ILE A 74 -12.86 -3.09 12.12
C ILE A 74 -13.16 -3.11 10.63
N ILE A 75 -13.26 -1.91 10.06
CA ILE A 75 -13.65 -1.71 8.66
C ILE A 75 -12.46 -1.75 7.69
N GLU A 76 -11.26 -1.58 8.23
CA GLU A 76 -10.03 -1.52 7.44
C GLU A 76 -9.70 -2.84 6.76
N GLY A 77 -8.84 -2.77 5.73
CA GLY A 77 -8.39 -3.94 4.99
C GLY A 77 -7.87 -5.04 5.93
N PRO A 78 -8.33 -6.30 5.81
CA PRO A 78 -7.98 -7.35 6.77
C PRO A 78 -6.51 -7.80 6.70
N PHE A 79 -5.83 -7.55 5.58
CA PHE A 79 -4.56 -8.22 5.32
C PHE A 79 -3.40 -7.84 6.27
N PRO A 80 -3.22 -6.59 6.74
CA PRO A 80 -2.25 -6.27 7.78
C PRO A 80 -2.43 -7.09 9.06
N ALA A 81 -3.68 -7.40 9.45
CA ALA A 81 -3.94 -8.27 10.60
C ALA A 81 -3.45 -9.71 10.36
N VAL A 82 -3.53 -10.21 9.12
CA VAL A 82 -2.96 -11.52 8.74
C VAL A 82 -1.44 -11.54 8.95
N LEU A 83 -0.73 -10.46 8.59
CA LEU A 83 0.71 -10.34 8.83
C LEU A 83 1.05 -10.25 10.32
N LEU A 84 0.14 -9.73 11.14
CA LEU A 84 0.30 -9.61 12.59
C LEU A 84 0.01 -10.91 13.35
N LEU A 85 -0.78 -11.84 12.80
CA LEU A 85 -1.16 -13.10 13.45
C LEU A 85 -0.01 -13.84 14.17
N PRO A 86 1.17 -14.10 13.57
CA PRO A 86 2.23 -14.81 14.26
C PRO A 86 2.78 -14.03 15.47
N PHE A 87 2.79 -12.70 15.41
CA PHE A 87 3.27 -11.86 16.50
C PHE A 87 2.23 -11.76 17.61
N VAL A 88 0.95 -11.61 17.25
CA VAL A 88 -0.16 -11.60 18.23
C VAL A 88 -0.33 -12.95 18.91
N ALA A 89 -0.04 -14.06 18.23
CA ALA A 89 -0.02 -15.38 18.87
C ALA A 89 1.05 -15.51 19.97
N ILE A 90 2.15 -14.74 19.88
CA ILE A 90 3.27 -14.79 20.83
C ILE A 90 3.12 -13.71 21.91
N PHE A 91 2.79 -12.47 21.51
CA PHE A 91 2.79 -11.28 22.37
C PHE A 91 1.39 -10.79 22.75
N GLY A 92 0.34 -11.37 22.18
CA GLY A 92 -1.04 -10.93 22.39
C GLY A 92 -1.23 -9.46 21.97
N LEU A 93 -2.00 -8.74 22.77
CA LEU A 93 -2.28 -7.31 22.58
C LEU A 93 -1.04 -6.40 22.76
N GLN A 94 0.09 -6.93 23.26
CA GLN A 94 1.36 -6.18 23.36
C GLN A 94 2.16 -6.20 22.05
N THR A 95 1.58 -6.73 20.98
CA THR A 95 2.22 -6.74 19.66
C THR A 95 2.40 -5.33 19.15
N ASN A 96 3.66 -4.92 18.97
CA ASN A 96 3.99 -3.62 18.40
C ASN A 96 3.89 -3.68 16.86
N GLN A 97 2.81 -3.13 16.31
CA GLN A 97 2.61 -3.08 14.85
C GLN A 97 3.51 -2.07 14.14
N VAL A 98 4.10 -1.11 14.87
CA VAL A 98 5.05 -0.12 14.33
C VAL A 98 6.31 -0.83 13.84
N ILE A 99 6.77 -1.85 14.56
CA ILE A 99 7.91 -2.69 14.11
C ILE A 99 7.57 -3.40 12.79
N LEU A 100 6.34 -3.91 12.65
CA LEU A 100 5.90 -4.52 11.39
C LEU A 100 5.88 -3.48 10.26
N ALA A 101 5.38 -2.26 10.52
CA ALA A 101 5.41 -1.17 9.55
C ALA A 101 6.85 -0.87 9.08
N ALA A 102 7.81 -0.75 10.00
CA ALA A 102 9.21 -0.51 9.70
C ALA A 102 9.81 -1.61 8.81
N VAL A 103 9.51 -2.88 9.12
CA VAL A 103 9.94 -4.03 8.30
C VAL A 103 9.32 -3.96 6.91
N CYS A 104 8.00 -3.74 6.81
CA CYS A 104 7.31 -3.63 5.53
C CYS A 104 7.84 -2.48 4.67
N ALA A 105 8.07 -1.31 5.26
CA ALA A 105 8.67 -0.15 4.58
C ALA A 105 10.09 -0.47 4.09
N ALA A 106 10.93 -1.10 4.92
CA ALA A 106 12.27 -1.51 4.53
C ALA A 106 12.26 -2.54 3.39
N VAL A 107 11.32 -3.50 3.41
CA VAL A 107 11.11 -4.44 2.28
C VAL A 107 10.71 -3.67 1.03
N ALA A 108 9.80 -2.70 1.13
CA ALA A 108 9.39 -1.88 -0.01
C ALA A 108 10.58 -1.13 -0.63
N VAL A 109 11.43 -0.52 0.21
CA VAL A 109 12.62 0.22 -0.24
C VAL A 109 13.62 -0.73 -0.91
N ALA A 110 13.89 -1.90 -0.33
CA ALA A 110 14.78 -2.89 -0.94
C ALA A 110 14.20 -3.48 -2.24
N ALA A 111 12.88 -3.68 -2.31
CA ALA A 111 12.19 -4.10 -3.52
C ALA A 111 12.28 -3.04 -4.63
N SER A 112 12.22 -1.75 -4.28
CA SER A 112 12.43 -0.66 -5.25
C SER A 112 13.83 -0.70 -5.88
N ASP A 113 14.85 -1.07 -5.09
CA ASP A 113 16.21 -1.24 -5.61
C ASP A 113 16.30 -2.38 -6.64
N VAL A 114 15.66 -3.51 -6.34
CA VAL A 114 15.57 -4.66 -7.27
C VAL A 114 14.78 -4.27 -8.52
N LEU A 115 13.68 -3.54 -8.38
CA LEU A 115 12.88 -3.00 -9.48
C LEU A 115 13.75 -2.13 -10.40
N PHE A 116 14.39 -1.08 -9.87
CA PHE A 116 15.22 -0.18 -10.68
C PHE A 116 16.43 -0.89 -11.28
N ALA A 117 16.98 -1.91 -10.61
CA ALA A 117 18.03 -2.75 -11.19
C ALA A 117 17.54 -3.50 -12.44
N ARG A 118 16.33 -4.06 -12.38
CA ARG A 118 15.70 -4.80 -13.48
C ARG A 118 15.27 -3.89 -14.63
N MET A 119 14.96 -2.64 -14.33
CA MET A 119 14.74 -1.59 -15.34
C MET A 119 16.03 -1.12 -16.04
N GLY A 120 17.21 -1.62 -15.61
CA GLY A 120 18.50 -1.22 -16.20
C GLY A 120 18.96 0.18 -15.78
N ILE A 121 18.44 0.72 -14.68
CA ILE A 121 18.82 2.05 -14.19
C ILE A 121 20.27 2.02 -13.69
N GLU A 122 21.05 3.01 -14.13
CA GLU A 122 22.45 3.21 -13.75
C GLU A 122 22.60 3.36 -12.22
N SER A 123 23.72 2.87 -11.67
CA SER A 123 23.84 2.62 -10.23
C SER A 123 23.72 3.89 -9.38
N ARG A 124 24.27 5.02 -9.84
CA ARG A 124 24.17 6.30 -9.13
C ARG A 124 22.74 6.83 -9.14
N LEU A 125 22.09 6.89 -10.30
CA LEU A 125 20.69 7.31 -10.40
C LEU A 125 19.78 6.40 -9.58
N ARG A 126 19.99 5.08 -9.65
CA ARG A 126 19.25 4.10 -8.85
C ARG A 126 19.38 4.37 -7.35
N ALA A 127 20.57 4.69 -6.85
CA ALA A 127 20.74 5.03 -5.43
C ALA A 127 19.90 6.25 -5.03
N TRP A 128 19.87 7.29 -5.87
CA TRP A 128 19.03 8.46 -5.64
C TRP A 128 17.54 8.16 -5.72
N LEU A 129 17.09 7.32 -6.66
CA LEU A 129 15.69 6.91 -6.75
C LEU A 129 15.24 6.08 -5.56
N VAL A 130 16.07 5.15 -5.07
CA VAL A 130 15.79 4.37 -3.86
C VAL A 130 15.74 5.28 -2.63
N ALA A 131 16.71 6.20 -2.50
CA ALA A 131 16.73 7.16 -1.40
C ALA A 131 15.51 8.09 -1.44
N PHE A 132 15.15 8.58 -2.62
CA PHE A 132 13.95 9.41 -2.79
C PHE A 132 12.69 8.62 -2.46
N PHE A 133 12.54 7.39 -2.95
CA PHE A 133 11.39 6.55 -2.64
C PHE A 133 11.24 6.29 -1.13
N GLY A 134 12.32 5.90 -0.46
CA GLY A 134 12.30 5.58 0.97
C GLY A 134 12.20 6.79 1.91
N PHE A 135 12.86 7.90 1.57
CA PHE A 135 13.07 9.02 2.50
C PHE A 135 12.58 10.38 1.96
N GLY A 136 12.28 10.48 0.66
CA GLY A 136 11.77 11.68 0.01
C GLY A 136 10.28 11.59 -0.37
N THR A 137 9.57 10.55 0.10
CA THR A 137 8.13 10.41 -0.08
C THR A 137 7.41 10.30 1.26
N VAL A 138 6.08 10.35 1.23
CA VAL A 138 5.22 10.15 2.41
C VAL A 138 5.40 8.78 3.08
N LEU A 139 6.05 7.82 2.41
CA LEU A 139 6.33 6.49 2.99
C LEU A 139 7.02 6.57 4.35
N TRP A 140 7.99 7.48 4.51
CA TRP A 140 8.69 7.65 5.79
C TRP A 140 7.75 8.18 6.88
N TRP A 141 6.92 9.18 6.56
CA TRP A 141 5.97 9.71 7.54
C TRP A 141 4.92 8.65 7.94
N CYS A 142 4.38 7.92 6.96
CA CYS A 142 3.42 6.84 7.22
C CYS A 142 4.03 5.76 8.12
N GLU A 143 5.27 5.36 7.87
CA GLU A 143 5.98 4.41 8.71
C GLU A 143 6.21 4.97 10.12
N ALA A 144 6.70 6.21 10.25
CA ALA A 144 7.03 6.78 11.54
C ALA A 144 5.80 6.92 12.47
N PHE A 145 4.61 7.12 11.91
CA PHE A 145 3.36 7.19 12.66
C PHE A 145 2.71 5.81 12.88
N ALA A 146 2.72 4.93 11.86
CA ALA A 146 2.27 3.53 11.87
C ALA A 146 0.92 3.22 12.56
N ALA A 147 0.05 4.21 12.73
CA ALA A 147 -1.36 4.00 13.06
C ALA A 147 -2.05 3.15 11.99
N VAL A 148 -3.23 2.62 12.30
CA VAL A 148 -4.03 1.76 11.41
C VAL A 148 -4.06 2.23 9.95
N TRP A 149 -4.41 3.49 9.71
CA TRP A 149 -4.55 4.05 8.36
C TRP A 149 -3.22 4.00 7.59
N MET A 150 -2.11 4.29 8.28
CA MET A 150 -0.77 4.39 7.74
C MET A 150 -0.13 3.02 7.54
N LEU A 151 -0.35 2.07 8.45
CA LEU A 151 0.10 0.69 8.30
C LEU A 151 -0.47 0.05 7.03
N ALA A 152 -1.76 0.28 6.75
CA ALA A 152 -2.38 -0.18 5.51
C ALA A 152 -1.69 0.40 4.27
N HIS A 153 -1.32 1.69 4.27
CA HIS A 153 -0.55 2.27 3.16
C HIS A 153 0.83 1.62 3.00
N VAL A 154 1.57 1.44 4.09
CA VAL A 154 2.93 0.88 4.07
C VAL A 154 2.93 -0.57 3.56
N VAL A 155 2.00 -1.41 4.05
CA VAL A 155 1.87 -2.81 3.61
C VAL A 155 1.44 -2.89 2.14
N ALA A 156 0.52 -2.02 1.69
CA ALA A 156 0.10 -1.99 0.30
C ALA A 156 1.26 -1.60 -0.64
N VAL A 157 2.05 -0.59 -0.25
CA VAL A 157 3.25 -0.15 -1.00
C VAL A 157 4.31 -1.25 -1.06
N MET A 158 4.52 -2.01 0.02
CA MET A 158 5.41 -3.17 0.02
C MET A 158 5.00 -4.19 -1.05
N PHE A 159 3.73 -4.59 -1.08
CA PHE A 159 3.23 -5.53 -2.08
C PHE A 159 3.26 -4.96 -3.50
N ALA A 160 2.96 -3.67 -3.68
CA ALA A 160 3.07 -2.99 -4.96
C ALA A 160 4.51 -3.02 -5.49
N MET A 161 5.50 -2.66 -4.68
CA MET A 161 6.92 -2.69 -5.08
C MET A 161 7.40 -4.10 -5.39
N LEU A 162 6.99 -5.10 -4.60
CA LEU A 162 7.31 -6.51 -4.88
C LEU A 162 6.67 -6.98 -6.21
N ALA A 163 5.42 -6.60 -6.47
CA ALA A 163 4.72 -6.94 -7.71
C ALA A 163 5.37 -6.28 -8.94
N LEU A 164 5.74 -5.01 -8.84
CA LEU A 164 6.46 -4.29 -9.89
C LEU A 164 7.84 -4.90 -10.13
N ALA A 165 8.60 -5.18 -9.07
CA ALA A 165 9.89 -5.83 -9.18
C ALA A 165 9.76 -7.18 -9.90
N GLU A 166 8.79 -8.03 -9.52
CA GLU A 166 8.49 -9.30 -10.20
C GLU A 166 8.09 -9.08 -11.67
N GLY A 167 7.27 -8.07 -11.95
CA GLY A 167 6.80 -7.72 -13.28
C GLY A 167 7.91 -7.20 -14.22
N PHE A 168 8.98 -6.60 -13.70
CA PHE A 168 10.19 -6.28 -14.49
C PHE A 168 11.21 -7.43 -14.50
N GLY A 169 10.95 -8.50 -13.74
CA GLY A 169 11.80 -9.70 -13.69
C GLY A 169 11.18 -10.88 -14.40
N LYS A 170 10.93 -11.95 -13.63
CA LYS A 170 10.44 -13.23 -14.16
C LYS A 170 8.98 -13.22 -14.59
N ARG A 171 8.20 -12.18 -14.22
CA ARG A 171 6.80 -12.00 -14.63
C ARG A 171 5.92 -13.22 -14.32
N ARG A 172 6.15 -13.91 -13.20
CA ARG A 172 5.39 -15.11 -12.83
C ARG A 172 3.94 -14.72 -12.54
N PRO A 173 2.95 -15.15 -13.36
CA PRO A 173 1.59 -14.64 -13.25
C PRO A 173 0.95 -14.96 -11.90
N ILE A 174 1.14 -16.17 -11.37
CA ILE A 174 0.60 -16.58 -10.07
C ILE A 174 1.16 -15.71 -8.94
N LEU A 175 2.48 -15.46 -8.92
CA LEU A 175 3.09 -14.64 -7.88
C LEU A 175 2.61 -13.18 -7.96
N MET A 176 2.51 -12.63 -9.16
CA MET A 176 1.96 -11.29 -9.35
C MET A 176 0.51 -11.20 -8.88
N ALA A 177 -0.33 -12.18 -9.21
CA ALA A 177 -1.71 -12.23 -8.74
C ALA A 177 -1.79 -12.24 -7.20
N VAL A 178 -1.01 -13.10 -6.54
CA VAL A 178 -0.96 -13.16 -5.07
C VAL A 178 -0.54 -11.81 -4.48
N LEU A 179 0.55 -11.20 -4.97
CA LEU A 179 1.02 -9.91 -4.48
C LEU A 179 -0.02 -8.79 -4.67
N LEU A 180 -0.67 -8.74 -5.84
CA LEU A 180 -1.70 -7.74 -6.13
C LEU A 180 -2.98 -7.95 -5.30
N SER A 181 -3.35 -9.20 -5.02
CA SER A 181 -4.45 -9.49 -4.09
C SER A 181 -4.10 -9.10 -2.66
N CYS A 182 -2.90 -9.38 -2.17
CA CYS A 182 -2.44 -8.93 -0.84
C CYS A 182 -2.46 -7.40 -0.73
N MET A 183 -2.00 -6.70 -1.77
CA MET A 183 -2.10 -5.24 -1.87
C MET A 183 -3.55 -4.75 -1.79
N THR A 184 -4.46 -5.41 -2.52
CA THR A 184 -5.88 -5.03 -2.57
C THR A 184 -6.60 -5.29 -1.24
N LEU A 185 -6.34 -6.43 -0.60
CA LEU A 185 -6.90 -6.76 0.72
C LEU A 185 -6.29 -5.93 1.86
N THR A 186 -5.20 -5.23 1.58
CA THR A 186 -4.63 -4.22 2.48
C THR A 186 -5.31 -2.86 2.28
N ARG A 187 -5.50 -2.43 1.03
CA ARG A 187 -6.22 -1.20 0.68
C ARG A 187 -7.08 -1.41 -0.55
N PHE A 188 -8.40 -1.39 -0.38
CA PHE A 188 -9.36 -1.72 -1.44
C PHE A 188 -9.25 -0.88 -2.71
N PRO A 189 -8.99 0.44 -2.68
CA PRO A 189 -8.83 1.23 -3.91
C PRO A 189 -7.72 0.70 -4.83
N MET A 190 -6.73 0.00 -4.28
CA MET A 190 -5.65 -0.62 -5.06
C MET A 190 -6.13 -1.72 -6.01
N VAL A 191 -7.36 -2.23 -5.86
CA VAL A 191 -7.98 -3.15 -6.84
C VAL A 191 -7.99 -2.53 -8.24
N LEU A 192 -8.15 -1.21 -8.33
CA LEU A 192 -8.24 -0.50 -9.59
C LEU A 192 -6.90 -0.49 -10.35
N ALA A 193 -5.77 -0.66 -9.65
CA ALA A 193 -4.47 -0.84 -10.30
C ALA A 193 -4.33 -2.20 -11.00
N ILE A 194 -5.11 -3.22 -10.62
CA ILE A 194 -5.04 -4.55 -11.25
C ILE A 194 -5.35 -4.46 -12.75
N VAL A 195 -6.28 -3.60 -13.16
CA VAL A 195 -6.68 -3.46 -14.57
C VAL A 195 -5.50 -3.00 -15.46
N PRO A 196 -4.90 -1.81 -15.26
CA PRO A 196 -3.76 -1.38 -16.06
C PRO A 196 -2.54 -2.30 -15.89
N LEU A 197 -2.30 -2.88 -14.71
CA LEU A 197 -1.20 -3.81 -14.50
C LEU A 197 -1.40 -5.15 -15.22
N SER A 198 -2.64 -5.62 -15.35
CA SER A 198 -2.96 -6.80 -16.17
C SER A 198 -2.73 -6.51 -17.66
N TYR A 199 -3.11 -5.32 -18.13
CA TYR A 199 -2.77 -4.87 -19.49
C TYR A 199 -1.25 -4.77 -19.69
N TRP A 200 -0.50 -4.30 -18.69
CA TRP A 200 0.96 -4.28 -18.72
C TRP A 200 1.60 -5.67 -18.69
N LEU A 201 0.99 -6.64 -18.03
CA LEU A 201 1.51 -8.01 -18.00
C LEU A 201 1.21 -8.76 -19.30
N PHE A 202 0.02 -8.57 -19.88
CA PHE A 202 -0.49 -9.44 -20.95
C PHE A 202 -0.68 -8.76 -22.32
N GLY A 203 -0.78 -7.44 -22.37
CA GLY A 203 -1.21 -6.69 -23.56
C GLY A 203 -0.12 -6.15 -24.50
N GLY A 204 1.14 -6.57 -24.36
CA GLY A 204 2.27 -6.00 -25.11
C GLY A 204 2.82 -6.93 -26.17
N ASP A 205 3.28 -6.36 -27.29
CA ASP A 205 3.79 -7.10 -28.46
C ASP A 205 5.08 -7.88 -28.21
N ASP A 206 5.80 -7.56 -27.14
CA ASP A 206 7.06 -8.25 -26.77
C ASP A 206 6.83 -9.40 -25.78
N VAL A 207 5.63 -9.57 -25.23
CA VAL A 207 5.38 -10.49 -24.11
C VAL A 207 4.76 -11.80 -24.59
N ARG A 208 5.56 -12.61 -25.30
CA ARG A 208 5.07 -13.84 -25.96
C ARG A 208 4.68 -14.95 -24.96
N GLU A 209 5.36 -15.06 -23.83
CA GLU A 209 5.11 -16.08 -22.80
C GLU A 209 3.93 -15.71 -21.88
N ALA A 210 3.81 -14.44 -21.45
CA ALA A 210 2.66 -14.00 -20.65
C ALA A 210 1.36 -13.98 -21.46
N ARG A 211 1.41 -13.80 -22.79
CA ARG A 211 0.24 -13.92 -23.68
C ARG A 211 -0.32 -15.33 -23.79
N SER A 212 0.33 -16.35 -23.23
CA SER A 212 -0.28 -17.68 -23.18
C SER A 212 -1.61 -17.61 -22.42
N SER A 213 -2.68 -18.12 -23.02
CA SER A 213 -3.98 -18.23 -22.35
C SER A 213 -3.85 -18.93 -20.99
N LYS A 214 -2.93 -19.88 -20.87
CA LYS A 214 -2.60 -20.56 -19.61
C LYS A 214 -2.03 -19.60 -18.56
N ALA A 215 -1.17 -18.66 -18.95
CA ALA A 215 -0.60 -17.66 -18.04
C ALA A 215 -1.69 -16.69 -17.56
N ALA A 216 -2.54 -16.18 -18.46
CA ALA A 216 -3.68 -15.33 -18.10
C ALA A 216 -4.67 -16.06 -17.18
N TRP A 217 -5.04 -17.31 -17.50
CA TRP A 217 -5.90 -18.12 -16.63
C TRP A 217 -5.25 -18.40 -15.27
N SER A 218 -3.94 -18.69 -15.22
CA SER A 218 -3.25 -18.91 -13.94
C SER A 218 -3.23 -17.66 -13.06
N PHE A 219 -3.13 -16.47 -13.66
CA PHE A 219 -3.26 -15.20 -12.95
C PHE A 219 -4.67 -15.02 -12.38
N VAL A 220 -5.71 -15.19 -13.22
CA VAL A 220 -7.10 -15.06 -12.79
C VAL A 220 -7.43 -16.07 -11.69
N LEU A 221 -7.08 -17.34 -11.88
CA LEU A 221 -7.32 -18.40 -10.89
C LEU A 221 -6.57 -18.15 -9.57
N ALA A 222 -5.41 -17.49 -9.60
CA ALA A 222 -4.68 -17.12 -8.38
C ALA A 222 -5.31 -15.93 -7.64
N LEU A 223 -6.07 -15.06 -8.30
CA LEU A 223 -6.83 -13.98 -7.64
C LEU A 223 -8.08 -14.51 -6.91
N VAL A 224 -8.72 -15.55 -7.44
CA VAL A 224 -10.03 -16.06 -6.97
C VAL A 224 -10.05 -16.42 -5.48
N PRO A 225 -9.11 -17.19 -4.91
CA PRO A 225 -9.17 -17.60 -3.51
C PRO A 225 -9.21 -16.42 -2.54
N LEU A 226 -8.43 -15.37 -2.81
CA LEU A 226 -8.35 -14.19 -1.95
C LEU A 226 -9.61 -13.33 -2.05
N PHE A 227 -10.23 -13.27 -3.23
CA PHE A 227 -11.54 -12.65 -3.38
C PHE A 227 -12.65 -13.45 -2.67
N VAL A 228 -12.64 -14.78 -2.78
CA VAL A 228 -13.61 -15.66 -2.10
C VAL A 228 -13.50 -15.51 -0.59
N VAL A 229 -12.29 -15.49 -0.04
CA VAL A 229 -12.05 -15.27 1.39
C VAL A 229 -12.61 -13.92 1.84
N TYR A 230 -12.42 -12.86 1.05
CA TYR A 230 -12.96 -11.55 1.38
C TYR A 230 -14.49 -11.49 1.32
N VAL A 231 -15.11 -12.09 0.31
CA VAL A 231 -16.57 -12.19 0.21
C VAL A 231 -17.16 -13.00 1.36
N ALA A 232 -16.51 -14.11 1.73
CA ALA A 232 -16.91 -14.90 2.90
C ALA A 232 -16.77 -14.09 4.21
N TYR A 233 -15.68 -13.32 4.34
CA TYR A 233 -15.47 -12.42 5.47
C TYR A 233 -16.53 -11.32 5.55
N ASN A 234 -16.95 -10.76 4.42
CA ASN A 234 -18.08 -9.81 4.38
C ASN A 234 -19.39 -10.45 4.78
N TYR A 235 -19.67 -11.66 4.29
CA TYR A 235 -20.89 -12.38 4.68
C TYR A 235 -20.91 -12.66 6.18
N ALA A 236 -19.76 -12.99 6.77
CA ALA A 236 -19.64 -13.22 8.20
C ALA A 236 -19.81 -11.93 9.04
N ARG A 237 -19.32 -10.77 8.57
CA ARG A 237 -19.48 -9.48 9.27
C ARG A 237 -20.85 -8.84 9.09
N TRP A 238 -21.37 -8.88 7.86
CA TRP A 238 -22.46 -8.02 7.39
C TRP A 238 -23.73 -8.79 7.00
N HIS A 239 -23.68 -10.13 6.99
CA HIS A 239 -24.74 -10.99 6.44
C HIS A 239 -25.09 -10.67 4.97
N THR A 240 -24.14 -10.12 4.23
CA THR A 240 -24.23 -9.85 2.78
C THR A 240 -22.87 -10.05 2.12
N PHE A 241 -22.86 -10.37 0.83
CA PHE A 241 -21.62 -10.62 0.09
C PHE A 241 -20.84 -9.33 -0.23
N SER A 242 -21.54 -8.19 -0.30
CA SER A 242 -20.93 -6.88 -0.55
C SER A 242 -20.33 -6.29 0.71
N ASP A 243 -19.23 -5.53 0.59
CA ASP A 243 -18.78 -4.71 1.71
C ASP A 243 -19.71 -3.50 1.85
N ILE A 244 -20.34 -3.37 3.01
CA ILE A 244 -21.14 -2.20 3.40
C ILE A 244 -20.48 -1.41 4.53
N GLY A 245 -19.39 -1.94 5.10
CA GLY A 245 -18.79 -1.44 6.33
C GLY A 245 -18.25 -0.03 6.18
N TYR A 246 -17.56 0.25 5.06
CA TYR A 246 -16.99 1.58 4.83
C TYR A 246 -18.08 2.66 4.69
N THR A 247 -19.15 2.36 3.96
CA THR A 247 -20.29 3.29 3.78
C THR A 247 -21.04 3.50 5.10
N LEU A 248 -21.29 2.45 5.87
CA LEU A 248 -21.95 2.56 7.17
C LEU A 248 -21.10 3.33 8.18
N TRP A 249 -19.79 3.09 8.21
CA TRP A 249 -18.88 3.87 9.03
C TRP A 249 -18.89 5.34 8.61
N TYR A 250 -18.80 5.63 7.31
CA TYR A 250 -18.89 7.00 6.78
C TYR A 250 -20.20 7.70 7.13
N HIS A 251 -21.33 6.99 7.27
CA HIS A 251 -22.58 7.57 7.72
C HIS A 251 -22.63 7.86 9.23
N ASN A 252 -21.84 7.12 10.01
CA ASN A 252 -21.82 7.20 11.47
C ASN A 252 -20.70 8.11 12.00
N ASP A 253 -19.66 8.37 11.21
CA ASP A 253 -18.49 9.13 11.62
C ASP A 253 -18.74 10.65 11.66
N GLN A 254 -18.07 11.34 12.57
CA GLN A 254 -18.21 12.79 12.77
C GLN A 254 -17.71 13.62 11.58
N VAL A 255 -16.71 13.13 10.85
CA VAL A 255 -16.18 13.78 9.63
C VAL A 255 -16.82 13.23 8.35
N GLY A 256 -17.72 12.26 8.47
CA GLY A 256 -18.48 11.69 7.38
C GLY A 256 -19.75 12.46 7.05
N GLU A 257 -20.67 11.82 6.31
CA GLU A 257 -21.96 12.41 5.96
C GLU A 257 -23.08 11.39 6.17
N PRO A 258 -24.20 11.73 6.85
CA PRO A 258 -25.24 10.76 7.20
C PRO A 258 -25.93 10.08 6.00
N THR A 259 -25.77 10.62 4.78
CA THR A 259 -26.43 10.10 3.58
C THR A 259 -25.56 10.19 2.32
N GLY A 260 -25.85 9.32 1.36
CA GLY A 260 -25.17 9.25 0.06
C GLY A 260 -23.86 8.46 0.09
N PRO A 261 -23.18 8.33 -1.05
CA PRO A 261 -21.94 7.55 -1.13
C PRO A 261 -20.75 8.34 -0.55
N PRO A 262 -19.69 7.68 -0.04
CA PRO A 262 -18.45 8.35 0.35
C PRO A 262 -17.71 8.97 -0.86
N PHE A 263 -18.01 8.48 -2.07
CA PHE A 263 -17.40 8.96 -3.31
C PHE A 263 -18.24 10.08 -3.95
N LYS A 264 -17.80 11.32 -3.75
CA LYS A 264 -18.50 12.51 -4.26
C LYS A 264 -17.51 13.52 -4.87
N LEU A 265 -17.90 14.11 -5.99
CA LEU A 265 -17.07 15.09 -6.71
C LEU A 265 -16.81 16.37 -5.91
N HIS A 266 -17.63 16.70 -4.92
CA HIS A 266 -17.41 17.87 -4.06
C HIS A 266 -16.13 17.80 -3.21
N TYR A 267 -15.53 16.62 -3.02
CA TYR A 267 -14.25 16.46 -2.33
C TYR A 267 -13.06 16.77 -3.23
N LEU A 268 -13.25 16.73 -4.55
CA LEU A 268 -12.17 16.88 -5.51
C LEU A 268 -11.41 18.22 -5.36
N PRO A 269 -12.06 19.39 -5.20
CA PRO A 269 -11.34 20.65 -5.01
C PRO A 269 -10.43 20.64 -3.78
N PHE A 270 -10.93 20.14 -2.64
CA PHE A 270 -10.13 20.07 -1.41
C PHE A 270 -9.01 19.02 -1.52
N ASN A 271 -9.27 17.85 -2.11
CA ASN A 271 -8.24 16.83 -2.30
C ASN A 271 -7.10 17.31 -3.21
N LEU A 272 -7.43 18.02 -4.30
CA LEU A 272 -6.42 18.63 -5.18
C LEU A 272 -5.64 19.74 -4.46
N TYR A 273 -6.31 20.56 -3.67
CA TYR A 273 -5.65 21.56 -2.82
C TYR A 273 -4.71 20.90 -1.80
N SER A 274 -5.19 19.85 -1.12
CA SER A 274 -4.43 19.05 -0.15
C SER A 274 -3.17 18.45 -0.78
N PHE A 275 -3.30 17.79 -1.94
CA PHE A 275 -2.17 17.13 -2.59
C PHE A 275 -1.12 18.09 -3.14
N PHE A 276 -1.49 19.25 -3.65
CA PHE A 276 -0.58 20.09 -4.44
C PHE A 276 -0.21 21.44 -3.81
N PHE A 277 -1.02 21.96 -2.88
CA PHE A 277 -0.85 23.34 -2.40
C PHE A 277 -0.92 23.53 -0.89
N TYR A 278 -1.44 22.55 -0.14
CA TYR A 278 -1.61 22.67 1.30
C TYR A 278 -0.27 22.84 2.04
N PRO A 279 -0.03 23.99 2.67
CA PRO A 279 1.27 24.31 3.26
C PRO A 279 1.47 23.62 4.61
N PRO A 280 2.71 23.48 5.07
CA PRO A 280 2.98 23.14 6.47
C PRO A 280 2.47 24.25 7.41
N ALA A 281 2.15 23.89 8.65
CA ALA A 281 1.88 24.89 9.68
C ALA A 281 3.18 25.35 10.34
N PHE A 282 3.20 26.59 10.79
CA PHE A 282 4.32 27.16 11.52
C PHE A 282 4.23 26.88 13.02
N MET A 283 5.38 26.83 13.67
CA MET A 283 5.55 26.75 15.12
C MET A 283 6.54 27.82 15.56
N ASP A 284 6.41 28.28 16.81
CA ASP A 284 7.30 29.29 17.39
C ASP A 284 8.70 28.74 17.69
N ASP A 285 8.79 27.43 17.97
CA ASP A 285 10.02 26.73 18.30
C ASP A 285 10.50 25.83 17.15
N PHE A 286 11.82 25.58 17.10
CA PHE A 286 12.44 24.63 16.18
C PHE A 286 11.73 23.26 16.26
N PRO A 287 11.36 22.61 15.12
CA PRO A 287 11.79 22.87 13.74
C PRO A 287 10.99 23.92 12.96
N TRP A 288 10.18 24.77 13.61
CA TRP A 288 9.35 25.85 13.05
C TRP A 288 8.29 25.45 12.04
N LEU A 289 8.33 24.22 11.52
CA LEU A 289 7.35 23.65 10.60
C LEU A 289 6.83 22.34 11.18
N LYS A 290 5.51 22.17 11.10
CA LYS A 290 4.84 20.91 11.42
C LYS A 290 3.79 20.54 10.38
N PRO A 291 3.52 19.24 10.20
CA PRO A 291 2.32 18.81 9.49
C PRO A 291 1.06 19.26 10.22
N THR A 292 -0.01 19.49 9.47
CA THR A 292 -1.35 19.69 10.05
C THR A 292 -2.08 18.35 10.16
N SER A 293 -3.28 18.36 10.74
CA SER A 293 -4.18 17.20 10.71
C SER A 293 -4.61 16.79 9.30
N PHE A 294 -4.49 17.68 8.32
CA PHE A 294 -4.78 17.42 6.90
C PHE A 294 -3.54 17.07 6.08
N GLY A 295 -2.36 16.99 6.72
CA GLY A 295 -1.09 16.71 6.08
C GLY A 295 -0.40 17.95 5.50
N VAL A 296 0.51 17.71 4.55
CA VAL A 296 1.26 18.73 3.80
C VAL A 296 1.35 18.27 2.36
N ALA A 297 1.23 19.20 1.41
CA ALA A 297 1.24 18.89 -0.01
C ALA A 297 2.55 18.26 -0.49
N LEU A 298 2.42 17.41 -1.52
CA LEU A 298 3.51 16.72 -2.20
C LEU A 298 4.52 17.68 -2.81
N THR A 299 4.12 18.90 -3.16
CA THR A 299 5.00 19.96 -3.67
C THR A 299 6.06 20.39 -2.65
N PHE A 300 5.74 20.33 -1.36
CA PHE A 300 6.69 20.65 -0.28
C PHE A 300 7.47 19.41 0.18
N THR A 301 6.81 18.25 0.27
CA THR A 301 7.42 17.05 0.86
C THR A 301 8.14 16.16 -0.14
N SER A 302 7.71 16.16 -1.40
CA SER A 302 8.11 15.21 -2.44
C SER A 302 8.28 15.86 -3.83
N PRO A 303 8.94 17.02 -3.96
CA PRO A 303 8.92 17.82 -5.20
C PRO A 303 9.45 17.08 -6.44
N ALA A 304 10.34 16.10 -6.27
CA ALA A 304 10.87 15.32 -7.39
C ALA A 304 9.80 14.45 -8.09
N LEU A 305 8.62 14.23 -7.47
CA LEU A 305 7.48 13.60 -8.14
C LEU A 305 7.00 14.40 -9.35
N ALA A 306 7.26 15.72 -9.41
CA ALA A 306 6.94 16.53 -10.57
C ALA A 306 7.65 16.05 -11.86
N ILE A 307 8.81 15.38 -11.73
CA ILE A 307 9.53 14.80 -12.89
C ILE A 307 8.67 13.72 -13.55
N ALA A 308 7.83 12.99 -12.80
CA ALA A 308 6.95 11.98 -13.36
C ALA A 308 5.97 12.58 -14.38
N LEU A 309 5.57 13.85 -14.23
CA LEU A 309 4.67 14.55 -15.14
C LEU A 309 5.27 14.75 -16.54
N LEU A 310 6.60 14.63 -16.67
CA LEU A 310 7.29 14.68 -17.96
C LEU A 310 7.21 13.34 -18.72
N THR A 311 6.71 12.29 -18.07
CA THR A 311 6.57 10.96 -18.69
C THR A 311 5.48 11.00 -19.75
N SER A 312 5.81 10.60 -20.99
CA SER A 312 4.82 10.58 -22.07
C SER A 312 3.79 9.46 -21.86
N PRO A 313 2.48 9.76 -21.86
CA PRO A 313 1.42 8.74 -21.79
C PRO A 313 1.30 7.93 -23.10
N ARG A 314 2.08 8.26 -24.14
CA ARG A 314 2.15 7.49 -25.39
C ARG A 314 2.98 6.22 -25.26
N THR A 315 3.85 6.16 -24.25
CA THR A 315 4.57 4.93 -23.91
C THR A 315 3.64 3.98 -23.17
N ARG A 316 3.81 2.67 -23.36
CA ARG A 316 2.97 1.66 -22.70
C ARG A 316 3.08 1.76 -21.18
N GLU A 317 4.29 1.85 -20.66
CA GLU A 317 4.58 2.02 -19.23
C GLU A 317 4.01 3.33 -18.70
N GLY A 318 4.19 4.43 -19.45
CA GLY A 318 3.62 5.73 -19.10
C GLY A 318 2.10 5.69 -18.98
N LEU A 319 1.41 5.11 -19.97
CA LEU A 319 -0.04 4.94 -19.93
C LEU A 319 -0.47 4.08 -18.73
N VAL A 320 0.15 2.90 -18.56
CA VAL A 320 -0.17 1.95 -17.50
C VAL A 320 -0.03 2.58 -16.12
N PHE A 321 1.12 3.17 -15.81
CA PHE A 321 1.39 3.66 -14.47
C PHE A 321 0.63 4.96 -14.16
N TRP A 322 0.41 5.83 -15.14
CA TRP A 322 -0.48 6.98 -14.94
C TRP A 322 -1.94 6.57 -14.78
N SER A 323 -2.44 5.62 -15.58
CA SER A 323 -3.80 5.09 -15.41
C SER A 323 -3.96 4.41 -14.05
N ALA A 324 -2.99 3.61 -13.61
CA ALA A 324 -3.01 3.01 -12.28
C ALA A 324 -3.06 4.09 -11.19
N THR A 325 -2.17 5.08 -11.26
CA THR A 325 -2.10 6.19 -10.29
C THR A 325 -3.43 6.95 -10.21
N ILE A 326 -3.96 7.38 -11.36
CA ILE A 326 -5.22 8.14 -11.43
C ILE A 326 -6.37 7.30 -10.88
N LEU A 327 -6.51 6.04 -11.32
CA LEU A 327 -7.62 5.19 -10.89
C LEU A 327 -7.57 4.91 -9.38
N THR A 328 -6.40 4.66 -8.81
CA THR A 328 -6.26 4.43 -7.35
C THR A 328 -6.36 5.71 -6.52
N ALA A 329 -6.24 6.89 -7.15
CA ALA A 329 -6.41 8.18 -6.50
C ALA A 329 -7.84 8.71 -6.59
N ILE A 330 -8.73 8.02 -7.32
CA ILE A 330 -10.17 8.27 -7.22
C ILE A 330 -10.54 7.96 -5.77
N PRO A 331 -11.10 8.96 -5.05
CA PRO A 331 -11.40 8.83 -3.63
C PRO A 331 -12.26 7.61 -3.37
#